data_AF-A0A349Q094-F1
#
_entry.id   AF-A0A349Q094-F1
#
_cell.length_a   1.000
_cell.length_b   1.000
_cell.length_c   1.000
_cell.angle_alpha   90.00
_cell.angle_beta   90.00
_cell.angle_gamma   90.00
#
_symmetry.space_group_name_H-M   'P 1'
#
loop_
_entity.id
_entity.type
_entity.pdbx_description
1 polymer ?
#
loop_
_entity_poly.entity_id
_entity_poly.type
_entity_poly.pdbx_seq_one_letter_code
_entity_poly.pdbx_strand_id
1 'polypeptide(L)'
;GGINMGGMNNMGGMNMGGVYGGLYFGGIYGNSFNHFDDIVSIKINSKGDLIWARNINKRQNDSSSFCLASYTSVLNGNNDVFFFINAKEKIREISNNRIQFKGIGNLNLIRINIKGDFEYQKILDDEENEVPFMVSNVIKSGNSVFFLGRKGSTKQLLKVTL
;
A
#
# COMPACT_ATOMS: atom_id res chain seq x y z
N GLY A 1 17.30 -50.30 1.50
CA GLY A 1 17.52 -49.24 2.51
C GLY A 1 17.39 -47.91 1.82
N GLY A 2 16.71 -46.90 2.35
CA GLY A 2 16.03 -46.77 3.63
C GLY A 2 14.93 -45.71 3.49
N ILE A 3 13.90 -45.89 4.30
CA ILE A 3 12.72 -45.05 4.45
C ILE A 3 13.15 -43.83 5.28
N ASN A 4 12.70 -42.62 4.92
CA ASN A 4 12.74 -41.50 5.85
C ASN A 4 11.32 -40.99 6.10
N MET A 5 10.83 -41.30 7.30
CA MET A 5 9.61 -40.78 7.91
C MET A 5 9.97 -39.57 8.78
N GLY A 6 9.08 -38.58 8.82
CA GLY A 6 9.08 -37.54 9.86
C GLY A 6 8.74 -36.18 9.27
N GLY A 7 7.65 -35.50 9.61
CA GLY A 7 6.68 -35.77 10.66
C GLY A 7 5.38 -35.02 10.38
N MET A 8 4.30 -35.57 10.92
CA MET A 8 2.98 -34.95 10.99
C MET A 8 3.06 -33.75 11.93
N ASN A 9 2.59 -32.59 11.48
CA ASN A 9 1.98 -31.61 12.39
C ASN A 9 0.53 -31.44 11.96
N ASN A 10 -0.30 -32.25 12.62
CA ASN A 10 -1.74 -32.08 12.69
C ASN A 10 -2.01 -30.88 13.60
N MET A 11 -2.45 -29.75 13.05
CA MET A 11 -3.08 -28.70 13.85
C MET A 11 -4.48 -28.46 13.30
N GLY A 12 -5.46 -28.88 14.11
CA GLY A 12 -6.87 -28.82 13.80
C GLY A 12 -7.39 -27.40 13.62
N GLY A 13 -8.41 -27.29 12.79
CA GLY A 13 -9.32 -26.16 12.70
C GLY A 13 -10.63 -26.62 12.09
N MET A 14 -11.64 -26.83 12.94
CA MET A 14 -13.02 -27.10 12.54
C MET A 14 -13.75 -25.79 12.20
N ASN A 15 -14.40 -25.76 11.03
CA ASN A 15 -15.79 -25.37 10.71
C ASN A 15 -16.31 -23.97 11.18
N MET A 16 -17.06 -23.13 10.44
CA MET A 16 -18.23 -23.30 9.57
C MET A 16 -18.52 -21.98 8.81
N GLY A 17 -19.13 -22.05 7.62
CA GLY A 17 -20.02 -20.97 7.13
C GLY A 17 -20.13 -20.70 5.63
N GLY A 18 -20.96 -21.48 4.90
CA GLY A 18 -21.67 -21.01 3.70
C GLY A 18 -21.24 -21.59 2.34
N VAL A 19 -21.91 -22.66 1.89
CA VAL A 19 -21.70 -23.41 0.63
C VAL A 19 -22.83 -23.13 -0.37
N TYR A 20 -22.49 -23.03 -1.66
CA TYR A 20 -23.16 -23.63 -2.84
C TYR A 20 -22.06 -23.73 -3.92
N GLY A 21 -21.71 -24.81 -4.60
CA GLY A 21 -22.25 -26.15 -4.79
C GLY A 21 -21.84 -26.57 -6.20
N GLY A 22 -20.96 -27.57 -6.35
CA GLY A 22 -20.51 -28.11 -7.64
C GLY A 22 -19.27 -28.98 -7.51
N LEU A 23 -19.45 -30.28 -7.25
CA LEU A 23 -18.38 -31.28 -7.23
C LEU A 23 -17.94 -31.59 -8.66
N TYR A 24 -16.76 -31.09 -9.03
CA TYR A 24 -15.96 -31.60 -10.14
C TYR A 24 -14.57 -31.92 -9.61
N PHE A 25 -14.01 -33.07 -9.99
CA PHE A 25 -12.66 -33.48 -9.67
C PHE A 25 -11.65 -32.38 -10.09
N GLY A 26 -11.18 -31.57 -9.14
CA GLY A 26 -10.26 -30.46 -9.37
C GLY A 26 -9.82 -29.88 -8.04
N GLY A 27 -8.52 -29.72 -7.83
CA GLY A 27 -7.97 -29.22 -6.58
C GLY A 27 -8.62 -27.90 -6.15
N ILE A 28 -8.73 -27.69 -4.84
CA ILE A 28 -9.16 -26.40 -4.28
C ILE A 28 -8.03 -25.39 -4.54
N TYR A 29 -8.16 -24.59 -5.59
CA TYR A 29 -7.30 -23.42 -5.80
C TYR A 29 -7.81 -22.29 -4.91
N GLY A 30 -7.18 -22.10 -3.75
CA GLY A 30 -7.42 -20.94 -2.90
C GLY A 30 -6.59 -19.75 -3.38
N ASN A 31 -7.23 -18.67 -3.83
CA ASN A 31 -6.56 -17.40 -4.05
C ASN A 31 -6.65 -16.55 -2.77
N SER A 32 -5.51 -16.04 -2.30
CA SER A 32 -5.47 -15.06 -1.20
C SER A 32 -5.28 -13.66 -1.79
N PHE A 33 -6.06 -12.69 -1.32
CA PHE A 33 -5.96 -11.30 -1.71
C PHE A 33 -5.66 -10.45 -0.48
N ASN A 34 -4.68 -9.56 -0.59
CA ASN A 34 -4.43 -8.56 0.45
C ASN A 34 -5.23 -7.30 0.14
N HIS A 35 -5.88 -6.77 1.17
CA HIS A 35 -6.63 -5.53 1.13
C HIS A 35 -5.80 -4.44 1.80
N PHE A 36 -5.32 -3.51 0.99
CA PHE A 36 -4.59 -2.33 1.45
C PHE A 36 -5.55 -1.16 1.47
N ASP A 37 -6.55 -1.27 2.32
CA ASP A 37 -7.58 -0.25 2.44
C ASP A 37 -7.09 0.89 3.35
N ASP A 38 -7.97 1.86 3.57
CA ASP A 38 -7.79 3.20 4.18
C ASP A 38 -6.51 3.48 5.00
N ILE A 39 -5.95 4.67 4.78
CA ILE A 39 -4.90 5.24 5.64
C ILE A 39 -5.55 6.19 6.63
N VAL A 40 -5.22 6.03 7.91
CA VAL A 40 -5.65 6.95 8.97
C VAL A 40 -4.43 7.69 9.50
N SER A 41 -4.48 9.03 9.44
CA SER A 41 -3.46 9.92 10.00
C SER A 41 -4.06 10.71 11.15
N ILE A 42 -3.39 10.69 12.30
CA ILE A 42 -3.88 11.29 13.54
C ILE A 42 -2.77 12.16 14.11
N LYS A 43 -3.14 13.36 14.54
CA LYS A 43 -2.28 14.23 15.33
C LYS A 43 -2.88 14.44 16.71
N ILE A 44 -2.07 14.15 17.73
CA ILE A 44 -2.38 14.39 19.14
C ILE A 44 -1.41 15.42 19.72
N ASN A 45 -1.82 16.12 20.77
CA ASN A 45 -0.92 16.97 21.55
C ASN A 45 -0.19 16.15 22.66
N SER A 46 0.70 16.80 23.39
CA SER A 46 1.46 16.16 24.48
C SER A 46 0.62 15.72 25.69
N LYS A 47 -0.61 16.22 25.81
CA LYS A 47 -1.58 15.80 26.84
C LYS A 47 -2.43 14.61 26.40
N GLY A 48 -2.31 14.18 25.13
CA GLY A 48 -3.12 13.13 24.53
C GLY A 48 -4.41 13.61 23.88
N ASP A 49 -4.66 14.93 23.82
CA ASP A 49 -5.86 15.46 23.16
C ASP A 49 -5.72 15.35 21.63
N LEU A 50 -6.80 14.97 20.96
CA LEU A 50 -6.89 14.96 19.50
C LEU A 50 -6.85 16.39 18.94
N ILE A 51 -5.89 16.68 18.07
CA ILE A 51 -5.83 17.94 17.31
C ILE A 51 -6.63 17.78 16.01
N TRP A 52 -6.31 16.75 15.23
CA TRP A 52 -7.05 16.41 14.01
C TRP A 52 -6.87 14.93 13.66
N ALA A 53 -7.83 14.41 12.90
CA ALA A 53 -7.76 13.11 12.27
C ALA A 53 -8.14 13.23 10.78
N ARG A 54 -7.43 12.49 9.93
CA ARG A 54 -7.68 12.41 8.49
C ARG A 54 -7.76 10.95 8.07
N ASN A 55 -8.73 10.68 7.21
CA ASN A 55 -8.92 9.39 6.58
C ASN A 55 -8.70 9.58 5.08
N ILE A 56 -7.73 8.86 4.54
CA ILE A 56 -7.44 8.80 3.11
C ILE A 56 -8.00 7.48 2.63
N ASN A 57 -9.02 7.53 1.77
CA ASN A 57 -9.61 6.31 1.26
C ASN A 57 -8.65 5.65 0.29
N LYS A 58 -8.33 4.41 0.59
CA LYS A 58 -7.46 3.59 -0.25
C LYS A 58 -8.25 2.35 -0.58
N ARG A 59 -8.30 1.99 -1.86
CA ARG A 59 -9.01 0.78 -2.30
C ARG A 59 -8.14 0.05 -3.30
N GLN A 60 -7.09 -0.57 -2.79
CA GLN A 60 -6.16 -1.38 -3.55
C GLN A 60 -6.19 -2.80 -3.02
N ASN A 61 -6.45 -3.73 -3.94
CA ASN A 61 -6.34 -5.15 -3.74
C ASN A 61 -5.20 -5.66 -4.61
N ASP A 62 -4.37 -6.53 -4.05
CA ASP A 62 -3.31 -7.18 -4.81
C ASP A 62 -3.14 -8.63 -4.34
N SER A 63 -3.02 -9.53 -5.31
CA SER A 63 -2.73 -10.95 -5.11
C SER A 63 -1.23 -11.27 -5.23
N SER A 64 -0.39 -10.31 -5.63
CA SER A 64 0.93 -10.63 -6.18
C SER A 64 2.10 -9.71 -5.77
N SER A 65 1.88 -8.47 -5.29
CA SER A 65 2.98 -7.54 -5.01
C SER A 65 2.70 -6.47 -3.93
N PHE A 66 2.81 -6.88 -2.65
CA PHE A 66 2.73 -5.99 -1.47
C PHE A 66 3.56 -4.71 -1.62
N CYS A 67 4.74 -4.82 -2.25
CA CYS A 67 5.68 -3.72 -2.42
C CYS A 67 5.14 -2.54 -3.23
N LEU A 68 4.16 -2.78 -4.11
CA LEU A 68 3.59 -1.78 -5.00
C LEU A 68 2.24 -1.23 -4.51
N ALA A 69 1.48 -2.03 -3.75
CA ALA A 69 0.10 -1.73 -3.40
C ALA A 69 -0.07 -1.03 -2.04
N SER A 70 0.93 -1.01 -1.15
CA SER A 70 0.85 -0.32 0.16
C SER A 70 1.17 1.18 0.03
N TYR A 71 1.82 1.77 1.04
CA TYR A 71 2.30 3.15 1.06
C TYR A 71 3.52 3.28 1.97
N THR A 72 4.22 4.41 1.90
CA THR A 72 5.13 4.87 2.96
C THR A 72 4.76 6.28 3.39
N SER A 73 4.83 6.54 4.70
CA SER A 73 4.73 7.89 5.26
C SER A 73 6.09 8.45 5.67
N VAL A 74 6.32 9.75 5.43
CA VAL A 74 7.54 10.46 5.83
C VAL A 74 7.21 11.84 6.39
N LEU A 75 7.82 12.20 7.52
CA LEU A 75 7.79 13.56 8.06
C LEU A 75 8.94 14.40 7.47
N ASN A 76 8.65 15.63 7.05
CA ASN A 76 9.69 16.63 6.71
C ASN A 76 10.06 17.49 7.92
N GLY A 77 11.02 18.41 7.73
CA GLY A 77 11.45 19.34 8.78
C GLY A 77 10.38 20.35 9.23
N ASN A 78 9.34 20.57 8.43
CA ASN A 78 8.22 21.48 8.74
C ASN A 78 7.06 20.78 9.45
N ASN A 79 7.22 19.50 9.82
CA ASN A 79 6.18 18.64 10.40
C ASN A 79 4.98 18.38 9.48
N ASP A 80 5.17 18.49 8.17
CA ASP A 80 4.22 17.95 7.21
C ASP A 80 4.43 16.44 7.06
N VAL A 81 3.33 15.70 6.93
CA VAL A 81 3.34 14.26 6.68
C VAL A 81 3.14 14.04 5.19
N PHE A 82 4.06 13.33 4.55
CA PHE A 82 3.96 12.91 3.16
C PHE A 82 3.62 11.42 3.09
N PHE A 83 2.71 11.03 2.20
CA PHE A 83 2.42 9.65 1.86
C PHE A 83 2.76 9.42 0.38
N PHE A 84 3.60 8.44 0.13
CA PHE A 84 3.89 7.95 -1.22
C PHE A 84 3.05 6.72 -1.50
N ILE A 85 2.31 6.75 -2.60
CA ILE A 85 1.35 5.72 -2.96
C ILE A 85 1.28 5.56 -4.47
N ASN A 86 1.21 4.32 -4.95
CA ASN A 86 0.89 4.07 -6.35
C ASN A 86 -0.62 4.10 -6.55
N ALA A 87 -1.12 4.75 -7.60
CA ALA A 87 -2.53 4.74 -7.94
C ALA A 87 -2.74 5.02 -9.43
N LYS A 88 -3.78 4.42 -10.02
CA LYS A 88 -4.18 4.75 -11.39
C LYS A 88 -4.83 6.13 -11.45
N GLU A 89 -4.69 6.76 -12.61
CA GLU A 89 -4.90 8.18 -12.90
C GLU A 89 -6.25 8.79 -12.49
N LYS A 90 -7.29 7.98 -12.21
CA LYS A 90 -8.59 8.48 -11.74
C LYS A 90 -8.64 8.58 -10.22
N ILE A 91 -7.98 9.59 -9.68
CA ILE A 91 -8.21 10.04 -8.31
C ILE A 91 -9.61 10.63 -8.26
N ARG A 92 -10.52 9.99 -7.51
CA ARG A 92 -11.89 10.48 -7.37
C ARG A 92 -12.00 11.28 -6.09
N GLU A 93 -12.33 12.56 -6.25
CA GLU A 93 -12.93 13.32 -5.16
C GLU A 93 -14.29 12.70 -4.84
N ILE A 94 -14.43 12.29 -3.59
CA ILE A 94 -15.68 11.86 -2.99
C ILE A 94 -16.16 13.04 -2.12
N SER A 95 -17.46 13.15 -1.91
CA SER A 95 -18.04 14.15 -1.01
C SER A 95 -17.31 14.22 0.35
N ASN A 96 -17.32 15.39 0.97
CA ASN A 96 -16.69 15.71 2.26
C ASN A 96 -15.16 15.69 2.26
N ASN A 97 -14.52 16.23 1.21
CA ASN A 97 -13.05 16.30 1.08
C ASN A 97 -12.38 14.93 1.22
N ARG A 98 -13.02 13.87 0.72
CA ARG A 98 -12.46 12.52 0.73
C ARG A 98 -11.88 12.20 -0.63
N ILE A 99 -10.74 11.53 -0.66
CA ILE A 99 -10.08 11.14 -1.90
C ILE A 99 -9.90 9.64 -1.91
N GLN A 100 -10.17 9.02 -3.06
CA GLN A 100 -9.94 7.60 -3.28
C GLN A 100 -8.79 7.33 -4.24
N PHE A 101 -7.82 6.53 -3.77
CA PHE A 101 -6.73 5.98 -4.56
C PHE A 101 -7.01 4.51 -4.91
N LYS A 102 -6.87 4.13 -6.19
CA LYS A 102 -7.27 2.82 -6.70
C LYS A 102 -6.28 2.26 -7.71
N GLY A 103 -6.07 0.94 -7.68
CA GLY A 103 -5.17 0.22 -8.59
C GLY A 103 -3.68 0.54 -8.38
N ILE A 104 -2.80 -0.13 -9.12
CA ILE A 104 -1.36 0.12 -9.13
C ILE A 104 -1.02 0.80 -10.47
N GLY A 105 -0.20 1.84 -10.43
CA GLY A 105 0.21 2.65 -11.59
C GLY A 105 1.11 3.80 -11.15
N ASN A 106 0.76 5.02 -11.58
CA ASN A 106 1.46 6.28 -11.25
C ASN A 106 1.89 6.40 -9.79
N LEU A 107 3.05 7.01 -9.56
CA LEU A 107 3.49 7.40 -8.22
C LEU A 107 2.85 8.73 -7.85
N ASN A 108 2.16 8.73 -6.72
CA ASN A 108 1.46 9.89 -6.18
C ASN A 108 2.02 10.25 -4.80
N LEU A 109 1.93 11.53 -4.49
CA LEU A 109 2.29 12.11 -3.21
C LEU A 109 1.06 12.76 -2.60
N ILE A 110 0.78 12.44 -1.34
CA ILE A 110 -0.22 13.13 -0.52
C ILE A 110 0.54 13.84 0.58
N ARG A 111 0.31 15.14 0.78
CA ARG A 111 0.86 15.89 1.91
C ARG A 111 -0.27 16.26 2.85
N ILE A 112 -0.09 16.06 4.14
CA ILE A 112 -0.93 16.61 5.19
C ILE A 112 -0.09 17.63 5.96
N ASN A 113 -0.51 18.89 5.96
CA ASN A 113 0.20 19.95 6.65
C ASN A 113 -0.02 19.89 8.18
N ILE A 114 0.69 20.73 8.92
CA ILE A 114 0.59 20.78 10.40
C ILE A 114 -0.82 21.04 10.95
N LYS A 115 -1.69 21.72 10.18
CA LYS A 115 -3.09 22.03 10.51
C LYS A 115 -4.05 20.90 10.14
N GLY A 116 -3.56 19.90 9.41
CA GLY A 116 -4.34 18.78 8.91
C GLY A 116 -4.96 19.03 7.53
N ASP A 117 -4.65 20.12 6.84
CA ASP A 117 -5.10 20.29 5.46
C ASP A 117 -4.29 19.35 4.57
N PHE A 118 -4.92 18.70 3.61
CA PHE A 118 -4.25 17.78 2.71
C PHE A 118 -4.25 18.28 1.27
N GLU A 119 -3.19 17.97 0.55
CA GLU A 119 -3.04 18.16 -0.88
C GLU A 119 -2.45 16.87 -1.49
N TYR A 120 -2.66 16.67 -2.78
CA TYR A 120 -2.10 15.52 -3.49
C TYR A 120 -1.62 15.91 -4.88
N GLN A 121 -0.63 15.17 -5.38
CA GLN A 121 -0.10 15.34 -6.72
C GLN A 121 0.39 14.00 -7.28
N LYS A 122 0.19 13.81 -8.59
CA LYS A 122 0.91 12.79 -9.37
C LYS A 122 2.33 13.31 -9.56
N ILE A 123 3.34 12.59 -9.05
CA ILE A 123 4.75 13.02 -9.17
C ILE A 123 5.49 12.28 -10.27
N LEU A 124 4.97 11.15 -10.75
CA LEU A 124 5.57 10.38 -11.83
C LEU A 124 4.53 9.45 -12.47
N ASP A 125 4.44 9.48 -13.80
CA ASP A 125 3.51 8.68 -14.60
C ASP A 125 4.06 7.29 -14.91
N ASP A 126 3.26 6.23 -14.82
CA ASP A 126 3.73 4.86 -15.10
C ASP A 126 4.00 4.60 -16.59
N GLU A 127 3.44 5.40 -17.50
CA GLU A 127 3.76 5.35 -18.93
C GLU A 127 5.13 5.97 -19.24
N GLU A 128 5.61 6.88 -18.39
CA GLU A 128 6.92 7.53 -18.52
C GLU A 128 8.06 6.70 -17.90
N ASN A 129 7.78 5.53 -17.33
CA ASN A 129 8.78 4.70 -16.64
C ASN A 129 8.85 3.26 -17.15
N GLU A 130 10.08 2.75 -17.21
CA GLU A 130 10.33 1.36 -17.61
C GLU A 130 9.92 0.35 -16.52
N VAL A 131 9.89 0.80 -15.25
CA VAL A 131 9.64 -0.04 -14.09
C VAL A 131 8.66 0.60 -13.11
N PRO A 132 7.79 -0.19 -12.44
CA PRO A 132 7.01 0.31 -11.31
C PRO A 132 7.90 0.47 -10.08
N PHE A 133 7.61 1.48 -9.25
CA PHE A 133 8.37 1.77 -8.02
C PHE A 133 7.71 1.20 -6.77
N MET A 134 8.54 0.60 -5.90
CA MET A 134 8.10 0.01 -4.64
C MET A 134 7.87 1.10 -3.59
N VAL A 135 6.60 1.35 -3.26
CA VAL A 135 6.18 2.40 -2.31
C VAL A 135 6.12 1.92 -0.86
N SER A 136 6.17 0.61 -0.59
CA SER A 136 6.21 0.09 0.79
C SER A 136 7.62 -0.07 1.35
N ASN A 137 8.64 -0.06 0.47
CA ASN A 137 10.03 -0.42 0.80
C ASN A 137 10.98 0.69 0.37
N VAL A 138 10.74 1.90 0.84
CA VAL A 138 11.54 3.08 0.51
C VAL A 138 12.64 3.30 1.55
N ILE A 139 13.70 3.99 1.15
CA ILE A 139 14.77 4.41 2.05
C ILE A 139 14.68 5.92 2.21
N LYS A 140 14.52 6.42 3.44
CA LYS A 140 14.66 7.85 3.76
C LYS A 140 16.12 8.15 4.11
N SER A 141 16.70 9.18 3.50
CA SER A 141 17.99 9.72 3.91
C SER A 141 17.99 11.24 3.78
N GLY A 142 18.24 11.92 4.90
CA GLY A 142 18.11 13.37 4.99
C GLY A 142 16.73 13.85 4.54
N ASN A 143 16.72 14.78 3.58
CA ASN A 143 15.51 15.33 2.97
C ASN A 143 15.08 14.59 1.69
N SER A 144 15.54 13.34 1.50
CA SER A 144 15.24 12.57 0.31
C SER A 144 14.68 11.19 0.62
N VAL A 145 13.87 10.69 -0.30
CA VAL A 145 13.26 9.36 -0.28
C VAL A 145 13.67 8.63 -1.55
N PHE A 146 14.13 7.41 -1.40
CA PHE A 146 14.64 6.58 -2.48
C PHE A 146 13.72 5.37 -2.70
N PHE A 147 13.34 5.13 -3.95
CA PHE A 147 12.44 4.06 -4.37
C PHE A 147 13.19 3.12 -5.31
N LEU A 148 13.17 1.83 -4.99
CA LEU A 148 13.62 0.80 -5.93
C LEU A 148 12.45 0.43 -6.85
N GLY A 149 12.68 0.50 -8.16
CA GLY A 149 11.78 -0.02 -9.16
C GLY A 149 12.34 -1.25 -9.85
N ARG A 150 11.48 -2.20 -10.25
CA ARG A 150 11.91 -3.43 -10.93
C ARG A 150 10.83 -3.98 -11.87
N LYS A 151 11.24 -4.37 -13.07
CA LYS A 151 10.44 -5.16 -14.03
C LYS A 151 11.34 -6.20 -14.69
N GLY A 152 11.15 -7.48 -14.35
CA GLY A 152 12.04 -8.55 -14.80
C GLY A 152 13.47 -8.36 -14.28
N SER A 153 14.43 -8.23 -15.20
CA SER A 153 15.85 -7.93 -14.92
C SER A 153 16.14 -6.44 -14.80
N THR A 154 15.29 -5.56 -15.36
CA THR A 154 15.47 -4.10 -15.30
C THR A 154 15.20 -3.59 -13.89
N LYS A 155 16.09 -2.73 -13.40
CA LYS A 155 15.99 -2.06 -12.10
C LYS A 155 16.30 -0.58 -12.26
N GLN A 156 15.58 0.26 -11.55
CA GLN A 156 15.84 1.70 -11.48
C GLN A 156 15.75 2.18 -10.03
N LEU A 157 16.46 3.27 -9.72
CA LEU A 157 16.40 3.95 -8.44
C LEU A 157 15.88 5.37 -8.64
N LEU A 158 14.73 5.69 -8.05
CA LEU A 158 14.17 7.03 -8.07
C LEU A 158 14.50 7.73 -6.75
N LYS A 159 14.93 8.99 -6.83
CA LYS A 159 15.13 9.89 -5.68
C LYS A 159 14.10 11.01 -5.74
N VAL A 160 13.34 11.18 -4.66
CA VAL A 160 12.44 12.33 -4.45
C VAL A 160 12.98 13.18 -3.30
N THR A 161 12.95 14.50 -3.44
CA THR A 161 13.36 15.46 -2.38
C THR A 161 12.11 16.13 -1.81
N LEU A 162 12.02 16.21 -0.49
CA LEU A 162 10.85 16.67 0.27
C LEU A 162 10.83 18.18 0.55
#